data_AF-A0A9C5ZAE5-F1
#
_entry.id   AF-A0A9C5ZAE5-F1
#
_cell.length_a   1.000
_cell.length_b   1.000
_cell.length_c   1.000
_cell.angle_alpha   90.00
_cell.angle_beta   90.00
_cell.angle_gamma   90.00
#
_symmetry.space_group_name_H-M   'P 1'
#
loop_
_entity.id
_entity.type
_entity.pdbx_description
1 polymer ?
#
loop_
_entity_poly.entity_id
_entity_poly.type
_entity_poly.pdbx_seq_one_letter_code
_entity_poly.pdbx_strand_id
1 'polypeptide(L)'
;MLARKLIINQSIQSLCRNMLKLNIQQQTNRTAAFLLSSSRRPKRLCSTIVPALGNRYFSTPSATKSLMEFFDDSKNWIENEVKVGRAWKLDELRIKSNKELHQLWYILLKERNMLLTMEHECNDQMELFPSPERLDKVKISMNNLETVVRERNKAYHLLETGETGERPQRLISNCLGLRRIYRSSEHVLPPYMNVKWIKSRSIGYGGRAVRKFLLLYREKLYNEKRKAKNRARNEVMMLLRRNPNIDRNILHSKYPNVNIDKMVSDDKTRGHYLPKIEG
;
A
#
# COMPACT_ATOMS: atom_id res chain seq x y z
N MET A 1 -6.85 -29.46 24.47
CA MET A 1 -7.24 -28.33 23.60
C MET A 1 -8.26 -27.39 24.25
N LEU A 2 -9.31 -27.89 24.90
CA LEU A 2 -10.32 -27.05 25.59
C LEU A 2 -9.73 -26.19 26.74
N ALA A 3 -8.75 -26.70 27.48
CA ALA A 3 -8.09 -25.95 28.56
C ALA A 3 -7.29 -24.73 28.07
N ARG A 4 -6.69 -24.79 26.87
CA ARG A 4 -6.00 -23.63 26.26
C ARG A 4 -6.99 -22.58 25.74
N LYS A 5 -8.13 -23.01 25.18
CA LYS A 5 -9.23 -22.11 24.77
C LYS A 5 -9.83 -21.30 25.92
N LEU A 6 -9.89 -21.87 27.14
CA LEU A 6 -10.32 -21.15 28.35
C LEU A 6 -9.31 -20.10 28.82
N ILE A 7 -8.00 -20.33 28.63
CA ILE A 7 -6.93 -19.41 29.03
C ILE A 7 -6.92 -18.16 28.14
N ILE A 8 -7.16 -18.30 26.83
CA ILE A 8 -7.28 -17.17 25.89
C ILE A 8 -8.48 -16.28 26.27
N ASN A 9 -9.62 -16.88 26.60
CA ASN A 9 -10.82 -16.15 27.02
C ASN A 9 -10.59 -15.40 28.34
N GLN A 10 -9.84 -16.01 29.29
CA GLN A 10 -9.46 -15.34 30.53
C GLN A 10 -8.43 -14.21 30.31
N SER A 11 -7.48 -14.39 29.39
CA SER A 11 -6.49 -13.37 29.02
C SER A 11 -7.15 -12.15 28.37
N ILE A 12 -7.99 -12.35 27.34
CA ILE A 12 -8.74 -11.28 26.66
C ILE A 12 -9.71 -10.59 27.62
N GLN A 13 -10.43 -11.34 28.46
CA GLN A 13 -11.28 -10.74 29.51
C GLN A 13 -10.47 -9.99 30.57
N SER A 14 -9.25 -10.44 30.91
CA SER A 14 -8.37 -9.77 31.86
C SER A 14 -7.78 -8.47 31.29
N LEU A 15 -7.38 -8.46 30.01
CA LEU A 15 -6.95 -7.28 29.26
C LEU A 15 -8.10 -6.27 29.16
N CYS A 16 -9.30 -6.71 28.80
CA CYS A 16 -10.49 -5.85 28.77
C CYS A 16 -10.82 -5.28 30.16
N ARG A 17 -10.74 -6.07 31.23
CA ARG A 17 -10.97 -5.59 32.62
C ARG A 17 -9.88 -4.63 33.09
N ASN A 18 -8.62 -4.85 32.72
CA ASN A 18 -7.50 -3.99 33.10
C ASN A 18 -7.53 -2.66 32.34
N MET A 19 -7.90 -2.67 31.06
CA MET A 19 -8.07 -1.45 30.26
C MET A 19 -9.26 -0.60 30.72
N LEU A 20 -10.37 -1.22 31.16
CA LEU A 20 -11.49 -0.51 31.77
C LEU A 20 -11.15 0.10 33.15
N LYS A 21 -10.36 -0.60 33.97
CA LYS A 21 -9.90 -0.07 35.28
C LYS A 21 -8.96 1.13 35.14
N LEU A 22 -8.04 1.09 34.18
CA LEU A 22 -7.13 2.21 33.89
C LEU A 22 -7.87 3.46 33.39
N ASN A 23 -8.94 3.29 32.61
CA ASN A 23 -9.75 4.40 32.11
C ASN A 23 -10.57 5.09 33.22
N ILE A 24 -11.10 4.31 34.18
CA ILE A 24 -11.81 4.86 35.35
C ILE A 24 -10.84 5.70 36.22
N GLN A 25 -9.61 5.23 36.45
CA GLN A 25 -8.59 5.98 37.21
C GLN A 25 -8.11 7.26 36.50
N GLN A 26 -8.07 7.28 35.16
CA GLN A 26 -7.67 8.48 34.41
C GLN A 26 -8.78 9.54 34.34
N GLN A 27 -10.06 9.15 34.33
CA GLN A 27 -11.18 10.09 34.39
C GLN A 27 -11.32 10.77 35.75
N THR A 28 -11.15 10.05 36.87
CA THR A 28 -11.18 10.65 38.22
C THR A 28 -10.06 11.66 38.42
N ASN A 29 -8.88 11.41 37.85
CA ASN A 29 -7.73 12.31 37.95
C ASN A 29 -7.89 13.57 37.09
N ARG A 30 -8.63 13.51 35.98
CA ARG A 30 -8.94 14.70 35.16
C ARG A 30 -10.02 15.59 35.76
N THR A 31 -11.00 15.03 36.48
CA THR A 31 -12.00 15.83 37.20
C THR A 31 -11.43 16.49 38.46
N ALA A 32 -10.47 15.86 39.13
CA ALA A 32 -9.78 16.45 40.29
C ALA A 32 -8.79 17.56 39.91
N ALA A 33 -8.24 17.53 38.69
CA ALA A 33 -7.26 18.52 38.22
C ALA A 33 -7.86 19.89 37.81
N PHE A 34 -9.17 20.08 37.88
CA PHE A 34 -9.84 21.32 37.46
C PHE A 34 -10.17 22.32 38.59
N LEU A 35 -9.76 22.04 39.84
CA LEU A 35 -10.11 22.91 41.00
C LEU A 35 -8.94 23.58 41.73
N LEU A 36 -7.69 23.47 41.28
CA LEU A 36 -6.61 24.26 41.89
C LEU A 36 -5.65 24.85 40.84
N SER A 37 -5.99 26.04 40.36
CA SER A 37 -4.98 27.00 39.90
C SER A 37 -5.49 28.44 40.07
N SER A 38 -5.46 28.94 41.30
CA SER A 38 -5.52 30.37 41.57
C SER A 38 -4.11 30.94 41.49
N SER A 39 -3.80 31.66 40.42
CA SER A 39 -2.67 32.59 40.40
C SER A 39 -3.02 33.81 39.56
N ARG A 40 -3.00 34.95 40.25
CA ARG A 40 -3.31 36.30 39.79
C ARG A 40 -2.28 36.79 38.76
N ARG A 41 -2.73 37.52 37.72
CA ARG A 41 -2.15 38.79 37.20
C ARG A 41 -2.95 39.33 35.99
N PRO A 42 -2.78 40.62 35.61
CA PRO A 42 -3.91 41.53 35.44
C PRO A 42 -4.39 41.77 34.00
N LYS A 43 -5.55 42.43 33.96
CA LYS A 43 -6.42 42.85 32.86
C LYS A 43 -5.67 43.56 31.71
N ARG A 44 -5.93 43.10 30.49
CA ARG A 44 -5.96 43.95 29.28
C ARG A 44 -7.32 43.75 28.61
N LEU A 45 -8.09 44.83 28.50
CA LEU A 45 -9.34 44.87 27.75
C LEU A 45 -9.02 44.89 26.25
N CYS A 46 -9.57 43.94 25.50
CA CYS A 46 -9.87 44.09 24.09
C CYS A 46 -11.18 43.33 23.82
N SER A 47 -12.26 44.08 23.67
CA SER A 47 -13.57 43.55 23.29
C SER A 47 -13.54 43.13 21.83
N THR A 48 -13.69 41.83 21.55
CA THR A 48 -14.02 41.37 20.20
C THR A 48 -15.16 40.36 20.30
N ILE A 49 -16.24 40.67 19.58
CA ILE A 49 -17.49 39.92 19.49
C ILE A 49 -17.20 38.59 18.80
N VAL A 50 -17.49 37.46 19.45
CA VAL A 50 -17.43 36.13 18.83
C VAL A 50 -18.83 35.77 18.30
N PRO A 51 -18.99 35.45 17.01
CA PRO A 51 -20.27 34.98 16.50
C PRO A 51 -20.53 33.55 16.98
N ALA A 52 -21.76 33.28 17.42
CA ALA A 52 -22.20 31.95 17.84
C ALA A 52 -22.14 30.97 16.66
N LEU A 53 -21.14 30.09 16.66
CA LEU A 53 -21.08 28.95 15.76
C LEU A 53 -22.03 27.86 16.29
N GLY A 54 -23.07 27.58 15.52
CA GLY A 54 -24.02 26.50 15.80
C GLY A 54 -23.30 25.17 15.98
N ASN A 55 -23.57 24.53 17.12
CA ASN A 55 -23.15 23.17 17.42
C ASN A 55 -23.71 22.22 16.36
N ARG A 56 -22.86 21.77 15.42
CA ARG A 56 -23.12 20.52 14.70
C ARG A 56 -22.93 19.39 15.70
N TYR A 57 -24.02 18.82 16.17
CA TYR A 57 -24.02 17.62 17.01
C TYR A 57 -23.43 16.46 16.21
N PHE A 58 -22.13 16.21 16.36
CA PHE A 58 -21.58 14.89 16.04
C PHE A 58 -22.14 13.94 17.11
N SER A 59 -22.95 12.97 16.70
CA SER A 59 -23.42 11.91 17.60
C SER A 59 -22.22 11.15 18.15
N THR A 60 -21.85 11.40 19.40
CA THR A 60 -20.87 10.61 20.13
C THR A 60 -21.56 9.34 20.64
N PRO A 61 -21.14 8.14 20.25
CA PRO A 61 -21.66 6.92 20.86
C PRO A 61 -21.23 6.87 22.33
N SER A 62 -22.10 6.27 23.18
CA SER A 62 -21.84 6.07 24.61
C SER A 62 -20.46 5.44 24.83
N ALA A 63 -19.65 6.04 25.70
CA ALA A 63 -18.22 5.80 25.86
C ALA A 63 -17.83 4.35 26.21
N THR A 64 -18.78 3.52 26.63
CA THR A 64 -18.54 2.14 27.07
C THR A 64 -18.46 1.12 25.95
N LYS A 65 -18.96 1.42 24.74
CA LYS A 65 -18.91 0.50 23.58
C LYS A 65 -17.78 0.81 22.58
N SER A 66 -17.12 1.96 22.73
CA SER A 66 -16.14 2.47 21.75
C SER A 66 -14.92 1.56 21.57
N LEU A 67 -14.39 0.99 22.66
CA LEU A 67 -13.19 0.14 22.59
C LEU A 67 -13.49 -1.29 22.13
N MET A 68 -14.72 -1.76 22.30
CA MET A 68 -15.10 -3.12 21.92
C MET A 68 -15.13 -3.32 20.40
N GLU A 69 -15.16 -2.24 19.61
CA GLU A 69 -15.07 -2.31 18.14
C GLU A 69 -13.68 -2.75 17.62
N PHE A 70 -12.65 -2.78 18.48
CA PHE A 70 -11.33 -3.31 18.14
C PHE A 70 -11.22 -4.82 18.31
N PHE A 71 -12.22 -5.46 18.89
CA PHE A 71 -12.26 -6.91 19.07
C PHE A 71 -13.41 -7.50 18.26
N ASP A 72 -13.22 -8.73 17.80
CA ASP A 72 -14.30 -9.47 17.14
C ASP A 72 -15.43 -9.77 18.14
N ASP A 73 -16.59 -10.17 17.62
CA ASP A 73 -17.70 -10.60 18.44
C ASP A 73 -17.26 -11.71 19.39
N SER A 74 -17.72 -11.64 20.65
CA SER A 74 -17.33 -12.60 21.70
C SER A 74 -17.64 -14.06 21.38
N LYS A 75 -18.55 -14.30 20.43
CA LYS A 75 -18.89 -15.63 19.89
C LYS A 75 -17.78 -16.19 19.01
N ASN A 76 -17.09 -15.34 18.26
CA ASN A 76 -16.08 -15.72 17.27
C ASN A 76 -14.70 -16.01 17.90
N TRP A 77 -14.48 -15.65 19.16
CA TRP A 77 -13.19 -15.86 19.85
C TRP A 77 -12.78 -17.34 19.99
N ILE A 78 -13.74 -18.26 19.89
CA ILE A 78 -13.52 -19.71 20.12
C ILE A 78 -13.33 -20.46 18.78
N GLU A 79 -13.80 -19.87 17.68
CA GLU A 79 -13.85 -20.48 16.35
C GLU A 79 -12.53 -20.25 15.60
N ASN A 80 -11.98 -21.33 15.03
CA ASN A 80 -10.76 -21.24 14.22
C ASN A 80 -11.03 -20.74 12.79
N GLU A 81 -12.28 -20.89 12.33
CA GLU A 81 -12.72 -20.52 10.98
C GLU A 81 -13.95 -19.64 11.05
N VAL A 82 -13.77 -18.34 10.81
CA VAL A 82 -14.88 -17.39 10.70
C VAL A 82 -15.32 -17.34 9.24
N LYS A 83 -16.59 -17.70 8.98
CA LYS A 83 -17.17 -17.63 7.62
C LYS A 83 -17.34 -16.18 7.20
N VAL A 84 -16.52 -15.73 6.25
CA VAL A 84 -16.60 -14.38 5.69
C VAL A 84 -16.96 -14.37 4.21
N GLY A 85 -17.63 -13.31 3.79
CA GLY A 85 -18.03 -13.10 2.40
C GLY A 85 -16.88 -12.77 1.46
N ARG A 86 -17.24 -12.46 0.21
CA ARG A 86 -16.33 -12.04 -0.86
C ARG A 86 -15.88 -10.59 -0.66
N ALA A 87 -14.67 -10.25 -1.14
CA ALA A 87 -14.21 -8.86 -1.22
C ALA A 87 -15.05 -8.02 -2.22
N TRP A 88 -15.14 -6.71 -2.02
CA TRP A 88 -15.88 -5.80 -2.92
C TRP A 88 -15.27 -5.75 -4.33
N LYS A 89 -16.09 -5.87 -5.38
CA LYS A 89 -15.65 -5.73 -6.78
C LYS A 89 -15.65 -4.26 -7.22
N LEU A 90 -14.81 -3.92 -8.19
CA LEU A 90 -14.76 -2.58 -8.79
C LEU A 90 -16.13 -2.16 -9.36
N ASP A 91 -16.81 -3.05 -10.09
CA ASP A 91 -18.08 -2.72 -10.75
C ASP A 91 -19.21 -2.44 -9.76
N GLU A 92 -19.25 -3.15 -8.64
CA GLU A 92 -20.20 -2.91 -7.54
C GLU A 92 -19.98 -1.51 -6.92
N LEU A 93 -18.71 -1.13 -6.72
CA LEU A 93 -18.32 0.15 -6.13
C LEU A 93 -18.56 1.33 -7.08
N ARG A 94 -18.47 1.12 -8.40
CA ARG A 94 -18.73 2.16 -9.41
C ARG A 94 -20.19 2.62 -9.44
N ILE A 95 -21.13 1.76 -9.06
CA ILE A 95 -22.57 2.07 -9.00
C ILE A 95 -22.92 2.90 -7.75
N LYS A 96 -22.08 2.85 -6.71
CA LYS A 96 -22.34 3.50 -5.42
C LYS A 96 -22.02 5.00 -5.41
N SER A 97 -22.78 5.76 -4.63
CA SER A 97 -22.55 7.20 -4.43
C SER A 97 -21.27 7.47 -3.62
N ASN A 98 -20.67 8.65 -3.77
CA ASN A 98 -19.47 9.02 -2.99
C ASN A 98 -19.71 9.02 -1.47
N LYS A 99 -20.94 9.34 -1.03
CA LYS A 99 -21.34 9.28 0.38
C LYS A 99 -21.32 7.84 0.91
N GLU A 100 -21.87 6.90 0.15
CA GLU A 100 -21.84 5.47 0.51
C GLU A 100 -20.42 4.92 0.49
N LEU A 101 -19.59 5.28 -0.50
CA LEU A 101 -18.19 4.86 -0.53
C LEU A 101 -17.41 5.38 0.67
N HIS A 102 -17.64 6.63 1.07
CA HIS A 102 -17.03 7.20 2.26
C HIS A 102 -17.44 6.46 3.53
N GLN A 103 -18.74 6.14 3.69
CA GLN A 103 -19.21 5.33 4.82
C GLN A 103 -18.62 3.92 4.81
N LEU A 104 -18.58 3.28 3.64
CA LEU A 104 -18.01 1.95 3.47
C LEU A 104 -16.52 1.92 3.82
N TRP A 105 -15.77 2.96 3.46
CA TRP A 105 -14.35 3.08 3.84
C TRP A 105 -14.16 2.99 5.36
N TYR A 106 -14.99 3.68 6.15
CA TYR A 106 -14.90 3.59 7.61
C TYR A 106 -15.30 2.22 8.16
N ILE A 107 -16.31 1.57 7.57
CA ILE A 107 -16.69 0.20 7.97
C ILE A 107 -15.50 -0.75 7.74
N LEU A 108 -14.88 -0.70 6.56
CA LEU A 108 -13.69 -1.50 6.23
C LEU A 108 -12.48 -1.14 7.09
N LEU A 109 -12.32 0.13 7.44
CA LEU A 109 -11.22 0.58 8.30
C LEU A 109 -11.35 0.03 9.73
N LYS A 110 -12.56 0.02 10.29
CA LYS A 110 -12.81 -0.55 11.63
C LYS A 110 -12.53 -2.04 11.65
N GLU A 111 -13.04 -2.75 10.65
CA GLU A 111 -12.76 -4.17 10.42
C GLU A 111 -11.24 -4.44 10.31
N ARG A 112 -10.52 -3.66 9.48
CA ARG A 112 -9.07 -3.80 9.33
C ARG A 112 -8.34 -3.59 10.66
N ASN A 113 -8.72 -2.58 11.43
CA ASN A 113 -8.09 -2.30 12.72
C ASN A 113 -8.34 -3.42 13.72
N MET A 114 -9.57 -3.93 13.77
CA MET A 114 -9.93 -5.09 14.59
C MET A 114 -9.07 -6.31 14.25
N LEU A 115 -8.91 -6.62 12.97
CA LEU A 115 -8.09 -7.75 12.51
C LEU A 115 -6.61 -7.59 12.81
N LEU A 116 -6.06 -6.37 12.69
CA LEU A 116 -4.66 -6.10 13.03
C LEU A 116 -4.41 -6.25 14.53
N THR A 117 -5.37 -5.86 15.39
CA THR A 117 -5.30 -6.09 16.83
C THR A 117 -5.30 -7.59 17.13
N MET A 118 -6.16 -8.36 16.48
CA MET A 118 -6.17 -9.83 16.61
C MET A 118 -4.89 -10.48 16.10
N GLU A 119 -4.36 -10.04 14.97
CA GLU A 119 -3.11 -10.57 14.39
C GLU A 119 -1.93 -10.37 15.34
N HIS A 120 -1.85 -9.18 15.95
CA HIS A 120 -0.83 -8.88 16.93
C HIS A 120 -0.97 -9.76 18.19
N GLU A 121 -2.18 -9.90 18.73
CA GLU A 121 -2.42 -10.75 19.91
C GLU A 121 -2.10 -12.21 19.61
N CYS A 122 -2.53 -12.75 18.45
CA CYS A 122 -2.19 -14.11 18.05
C CYS A 122 -0.68 -14.31 17.95
N ASN A 123 0.05 -13.35 17.37
CA ASN A 123 1.50 -13.42 17.28
C ASN A 123 2.17 -13.39 18.66
N ASP A 124 1.69 -12.54 19.57
CA ASP A 124 2.22 -12.43 20.94
C ASP A 124 1.95 -13.69 21.77
N GLN A 125 0.78 -14.30 21.59
CA GLN A 125 0.42 -15.59 22.20
C GLN A 125 1.03 -16.80 21.46
N MET A 126 1.75 -16.59 20.36
CA MET A 126 2.29 -17.63 19.47
C MET A 126 1.22 -18.60 18.95
N GLU A 127 0.03 -18.09 18.64
CA GLU A 127 -1.10 -18.82 18.07
C GLU A 127 -1.29 -18.51 16.58
N LEU A 128 -1.93 -19.44 15.87
CA LEU A 128 -2.27 -19.24 14.46
C LEU A 128 -3.45 -18.28 14.33
N PHE A 129 -3.31 -17.30 13.45
CA PHE A 129 -4.36 -16.32 13.20
C PHE A 129 -5.61 -16.99 12.60
N PRO A 130 -6.81 -16.79 13.19
CA PRO A 130 -8.05 -17.31 12.63
C PRO A 130 -8.35 -16.67 11.27
N SER A 131 -8.43 -17.47 10.20
CA SER A 131 -8.82 -17.02 8.85
C SER A 131 -8.06 -15.78 8.31
N PRO A 132 -6.74 -15.87 8.00
CA PRO A 132 -5.93 -14.75 7.48
C PRO A 132 -6.47 -14.14 6.18
N GLU A 133 -7.21 -14.92 5.40
CA GLU A 133 -7.88 -14.44 4.19
C GLU A 133 -8.79 -13.23 4.41
N ARG A 134 -9.36 -13.06 5.61
CA ARG A 134 -10.25 -11.94 5.94
C ARG A 134 -9.53 -10.61 5.80
N LEU A 135 -8.28 -10.54 6.27
CA LEU A 135 -7.44 -9.34 6.16
C LEU A 135 -7.13 -9.02 4.69
N ASP A 136 -6.82 -10.03 3.89
CA ASP A 136 -6.58 -9.87 2.45
C ASP A 136 -7.84 -9.40 1.71
N LYS A 137 -9.01 -9.97 2.02
CA LYS A 137 -10.30 -9.56 1.44
C LYS A 137 -10.62 -8.10 1.75
N VAL A 138 -10.37 -7.64 2.98
CA VAL A 138 -10.54 -6.24 3.39
C VAL A 138 -9.55 -5.34 2.64
N LYS A 139 -8.28 -5.73 2.58
CA LYS A 139 -7.23 -4.98 1.86
C LYS A 139 -7.53 -4.82 0.38
N ILE A 140 -7.99 -5.89 -0.29
CA ILE A 140 -8.43 -5.85 -1.68
C ILE A 140 -9.60 -4.88 -1.83
N SER A 141 -10.60 -4.96 -0.95
CA SER A 141 -11.77 -4.08 -0.97
C SER A 141 -11.39 -2.60 -0.80
N MET A 142 -10.49 -2.29 0.12
CA MET A 142 -9.99 -0.92 0.34
C MET A 142 -9.23 -0.39 -0.89
N ASN A 143 -8.35 -1.20 -1.51
CA ASN A 143 -7.63 -0.82 -2.72
C ASN A 143 -8.57 -0.57 -3.90
N ASN A 144 -9.61 -1.40 -4.05
CA ASN A 144 -10.62 -1.24 -5.09
C ASN A 144 -11.42 0.06 -4.88
N LEU A 145 -11.79 0.37 -3.63
CA LEU A 145 -12.48 1.61 -3.28
C LEU A 145 -11.61 2.85 -3.59
N GLU A 146 -10.35 2.84 -3.18
CA GLU A 146 -9.39 3.90 -3.50
C GLU A 146 -9.24 4.09 -5.02
N THR A 147 -9.21 2.99 -5.77
CA THR A 147 -9.10 3.02 -7.24
C THR A 147 -10.32 3.70 -7.87
N VAL A 148 -11.54 3.33 -7.46
CA VAL A 148 -12.77 3.95 -7.99
C VAL A 148 -12.84 5.44 -7.67
N VAL A 149 -12.47 5.84 -6.45
CA VAL A 149 -12.42 7.26 -6.07
C VAL A 149 -11.37 8.01 -6.88
N ARG A 150 -10.19 7.42 -7.09
CA ARG A 150 -9.13 8.01 -7.94
C ARG A 150 -9.57 8.14 -9.39
N GLU A 151 -10.24 7.12 -9.96
CA GLU A 151 -10.81 7.16 -11.32
C GLU A 151 -11.78 8.33 -11.48
N ARG A 152 -12.71 8.50 -10.52
CA ARG A 152 -13.69 9.59 -10.51
C ARG A 152 -13.02 10.97 -10.43
N ASN A 153 -12.08 11.13 -9.50
CA ASN A 153 -11.35 12.40 -9.34
C ASN A 153 -10.54 12.73 -10.60
N LYS A 154 -9.86 11.75 -11.18
CA LYS A 154 -9.11 11.92 -12.42
C LYS A 154 -10.01 12.35 -13.58
N ALA A 155 -11.16 11.71 -13.73
CA ALA A 155 -12.12 12.07 -14.78
C ALA A 155 -12.63 13.51 -14.61
N TYR A 156 -12.97 13.89 -13.38
CA TYR A 156 -13.39 15.26 -13.05
C TYR A 156 -12.31 16.30 -13.39
N HIS A 157 -11.09 16.11 -12.90
CA HIS A 157 -10.00 17.06 -13.16
C HIS A 157 -9.60 17.14 -14.63
N LEU A 158 -9.69 16.03 -15.37
CA LEU A 158 -9.39 16.01 -16.80
C LEU A 158 -10.43 16.82 -17.59
N LEU A 159 -11.70 16.83 -17.17
CA LEU A 159 -12.75 17.62 -17.80
C LEU A 159 -12.65 19.11 -17.43
N GLU A 160 -12.41 19.42 -16.16
CA GLU A 160 -12.39 20.81 -15.68
C GLU A 160 -11.10 21.56 -16.03
N THR A 161 -9.95 20.91 -15.87
CA THR A 161 -8.62 21.55 -15.95
C THR A 161 -7.76 20.99 -17.09
N GLY A 162 -8.12 19.83 -17.66
CA GLY A 162 -7.27 19.08 -18.60
C GLY A 162 -6.13 18.33 -17.93
N GLU A 163 -6.03 18.37 -16.60
CA GLU A 163 -4.98 17.72 -15.82
C GLU A 163 -5.54 16.54 -15.01
N THR A 164 -4.68 15.61 -14.57
CA THR A 164 -5.13 14.41 -13.83
C THR A 164 -5.51 14.70 -12.37
N GLY A 165 -5.15 15.85 -11.81
CA GLY A 165 -5.36 16.18 -10.38
C GLY A 165 -4.46 15.42 -9.41
N GLU A 166 -3.65 14.48 -9.89
CA GLU A 166 -2.62 13.83 -9.10
C GLU A 166 -1.43 14.78 -8.85
N ARG A 167 -0.66 14.48 -7.80
CA ARG A 167 0.56 15.22 -7.44
C ARG A 167 1.46 15.42 -8.67
N PRO A 168 1.78 16.67 -9.08
CA PRO A 168 2.50 16.93 -10.32
C PRO A 168 3.90 16.31 -10.30
N GLN A 169 4.27 15.70 -11.43
CA GLN A 169 5.53 15.00 -11.60
C GLN A 169 6.30 15.56 -12.79
N ARG A 170 7.61 15.76 -12.62
CA ARG A 170 8.49 16.21 -13.69
C ARG A 170 9.77 15.40 -13.74
N LEU A 171 10.30 15.23 -14.94
CA LEU A 171 11.52 14.46 -15.16
C LEU A 171 12.74 15.34 -14.92
N ILE A 172 13.49 15.07 -13.86
CA ILE A 172 14.67 15.84 -13.45
C ILE A 172 15.90 14.95 -13.44
N SER A 173 17.04 15.45 -13.89
CA SER A 173 18.31 14.77 -13.74
C SER A 173 18.87 14.94 -12.32
N ASN A 174 19.35 13.86 -11.71
CA ASN A 174 20.07 13.94 -10.44
C ASN A 174 21.53 14.40 -10.63
N CYS A 175 22.30 14.46 -9.55
CA CYS A 175 23.73 14.80 -9.56
C CYS A 175 24.60 13.85 -10.43
N LEU A 176 24.16 12.61 -10.61
CA LEU A 176 24.81 11.62 -11.48
C LEU A 176 24.34 11.71 -12.95
N GLY A 177 23.48 12.67 -13.29
CA GLY A 177 22.90 12.83 -14.62
C GLY A 177 21.85 11.78 -15.01
N LEU A 178 21.36 10.98 -14.04
CA LEU A 178 20.28 10.03 -14.25
C LEU A 178 18.93 10.74 -14.17
N ARG A 179 18.08 10.55 -15.18
CA ARG A 179 16.72 11.09 -15.22
C ARG A 179 15.85 10.36 -14.19
N ARG A 180 15.29 11.10 -13.24
CA ARG A 180 14.39 10.60 -12.20
C ARG A 180 13.10 11.40 -12.21
N ILE A 181 11.98 10.72 -11.99
CA ILE A 181 10.69 11.36 -11.79
C ILE A 181 10.71 12.04 -10.41
N TYR A 182 10.62 13.37 -10.42
CA TYR A 182 10.48 14.18 -9.22
C TYR A 182 9.01 14.51 -8.99
N ARG A 183 8.51 14.16 -7.80
CA ARG A 183 7.16 14.47 -7.35
C ARG A 183 7.20 15.82 -6.62
N SER A 184 6.63 16.86 -7.22
CA SER A 184 6.65 18.23 -6.66
C SER A 184 5.93 18.29 -5.31
N SER A 185 6.42 19.09 -4.37
CA SER A 185 5.81 19.31 -3.05
C SER A 185 5.41 20.77 -2.90
N GLU A 186 4.43 21.03 -2.05
CA GLU A 186 4.03 22.38 -1.68
C GLU A 186 5.14 23.06 -0.86
N HIS A 187 5.34 24.34 -1.13
CA HIS A 187 6.32 25.20 -0.46
C HIS A 187 5.69 26.56 -0.19
N VAL A 188 5.99 27.13 0.98
CA VAL A 188 5.52 28.48 1.36
C VAL A 188 6.22 29.56 0.55
N LEU A 189 7.51 29.37 0.26
CA LEU A 189 8.33 30.32 -0.48
C LEU A 189 8.55 29.87 -1.93
N PRO A 190 8.61 30.81 -2.89
CA PRO A 190 9.02 30.51 -4.25
C PRO A 190 10.40 29.81 -4.32
N PRO A 191 10.66 28.99 -5.37
CA PRO A 191 11.88 28.17 -5.45
C PRO A 191 13.19 28.96 -5.35
N TYR A 192 13.23 30.18 -5.88
CA TYR A 192 14.41 31.05 -5.87
C TYR A 192 14.69 31.71 -4.50
N MET A 193 13.73 31.74 -3.58
CA MET A 193 13.93 32.20 -2.21
C MET A 193 14.22 31.05 -1.24
N ASN A 194 13.88 29.81 -1.61
CA ASN A 194 14.02 28.66 -0.74
C ASN A 194 15.46 28.13 -0.72
N VAL A 195 16.28 28.68 0.17
CA VAL A 195 17.71 28.34 0.32
C VAL A 195 17.93 26.84 0.54
N LYS A 196 17.09 26.18 1.34
CA LYS A 196 17.19 24.72 1.58
C LYS A 196 16.96 23.95 0.28
N TRP A 197 15.95 24.33 -0.49
CA TRP A 197 15.67 23.72 -1.78
C TRP A 197 16.83 23.93 -2.76
N ILE A 198 17.29 25.17 -2.92
CA ILE A 198 18.43 25.53 -3.79
C ILE A 198 19.66 24.72 -3.41
N LYS A 199 20.08 24.71 -2.13
CA LYS A 199 21.26 23.95 -1.68
C LYS A 199 21.16 22.46 -2.01
N SER A 200 19.97 21.86 -1.87
CA SER A 200 19.77 20.44 -2.13
C SER A 200 19.65 20.08 -3.62
N ARG A 201 19.16 20.99 -4.47
CA ARG A 201 18.82 20.71 -5.88
C ARG A 201 19.72 21.41 -6.89
N SER A 202 20.44 22.45 -6.51
CA SER A 202 21.36 23.21 -7.37
C SER A 202 22.69 22.48 -7.61
N ILE A 203 22.69 21.15 -7.50
CA ILE A 203 23.86 20.33 -7.82
C ILE A 203 23.80 20.05 -9.32
N GLY A 204 24.58 20.80 -10.08
CA GLY A 204 24.76 20.55 -11.51
C GLY A 204 25.31 19.16 -11.78
N TYR A 205 25.04 18.63 -12.97
CA TYR A 205 25.62 17.40 -13.50
C TYR A 205 26.25 17.70 -14.87
N GLY A 206 27.12 16.82 -15.37
CA GLY A 206 27.73 16.98 -16.70
C GLY A 206 29.27 17.08 -16.73
N GLY A 207 29.92 16.99 -15.57
CA GLY A 207 31.37 16.86 -15.48
C GLY A 207 31.89 15.61 -16.22
N ARG A 208 33.20 15.59 -16.52
CA ARG A 208 33.87 14.46 -17.21
C ARG A 208 33.62 13.12 -16.51
N ALA A 209 33.69 13.10 -15.18
CA ALA A 209 33.43 11.93 -14.37
C ALA A 209 31.99 11.41 -14.55
N VAL A 210 30.99 12.31 -14.54
CA VAL A 210 29.59 11.97 -14.76
C VAL A 210 29.36 11.41 -16.16
N ARG A 211 29.97 12.00 -17.20
CA ARG A 211 29.88 11.48 -18.58
C ARG A 211 30.47 10.07 -18.70
N LYS A 212 31.64 9.82 -18.10
CA LYS A 212 32.26 8.49 -18.06
C LYS A 212 31.38 7.48 -17.32
N PHE A 213 30.82 7.87 -16.18
CA PHE A 213 29.87 7.04 -15.43
C PHE A 213 28.65 6.68 -16.27
N LEU A 214 28.02 7.66 -16.94
CA LEU A 214 26.84 7.41 -17.77
C LEU A 214 27.14 6.49 -18.97
N LEU A 215 28.33 6.59 -19.56
CA LEU A 215 28.78 5.67 -20.61
C LEU A 215 28.87 4.23 -20.08
N LEU A 216 29.66 4.02 -19.02
CA LEU A 216 29.83 2.70 -18.40
C LEU A 216 28.50 2.11 -17.91
N TYR A 217 27.61 2.96 -17.40
CA TYR A 217 26.27 2.55 -16.97
C TYR A 217 25.42 2.06 -18.15
N ARG A 218 25.46 2.75 -19.30
CA ARG A 218 24.78 2.29 -20.53
C ARG A 218 25.37 1.01 -21.07
N GLU A 219 26.69 0.87 -21.07
CA GLU A 219 27.38 -0.36 -21.46
C GLU A 219 26.99 -1.54 -20.56
N LYS A 220 26.87 -1.31 -19.25
CA LYS A 220 26.37 -2.31 -18.30
C LYS A 220 24.94 -2.74 -18.63
N LEU A 221 24.02 -1.79 -18.82
CA LEU A 221 22.63 -2.08 -19.19
C LEU A 221 22.53 -2.84 -20.52
N TYR A 222 23.34 -2.45 -21.50
CA TYR A 222 23.43 -3.15 -22.78
C TYR A 222 23.91 -4.59 -22.60
N ASN A 223 24.97 -4.80 -21.82
CA ASN A 223 25.51 -6.11 -21.52
C ASN A 223 24.49 -7.00 -20.79
N GLU A 224 23.74 -6.47 -19.82
CA GLU A 224 22.66 -7.18 -19.14
C GLU A 224 21.54 -7.58 -20.11
N LYS A 225 21.07 -6.66 -20.96
CA LYS A 225 20.06 -6.93 -21.98
C LYS A 225 20.53 -8.00 -22.97
N ARG A 226 21.77 -7.91 -23.43
CA ARG A 226 22.39 -8.89 -24.34
C ARG A 226 22.53 -10.26 -23.68
N LYS A 227 23.00 -10.34 -22.44
CA LYS A 227 23.09 -11.59 -21.66
C LYS A 227 21.71 -12.21 -21.44
N ALA A 228 20.69 -11.41 -21.13
CA ALA A 228 19.31 -11.89 -20.99
C ALA A 228 18.77 -12.47 -22.30
N LYS A 229 18.99 -11.81 -23.44
CA LYS A 229 18.64 -12.34 -24.77
C LYS A 229 19.32 -13.66 -25.07
N ASN A 230 20.61 -13.78 -24.74
CA ASN A 230 21.36 -15.03 -24.92
C ASN A 230 20.85 -16.13 -23.99
N ARG A 231 20.54 -15.84 -22.72
CA ARG A 231 19.91 -16.79 -21.79
C ARG A 231 18.57 -17.29 -22.32
N ALA A 232 17.68 -16.39 -22.74
CA ALA A 232 16.40 -16.76 -23.34
C ALA A 232 16.58 -17.63 -24.59
N ARG A 233 17.51 -17.27 -25.49
CA ARG A 233 17.83 -18.07 -26.68
C ARG A 233 18.34 -19.47 -26.30
N ASN A 234 19.22 -19.57 -25.30
CA ASN A 234 19.77 -20.85 -24.84
C ASN A 234 18.72 -21.70 -24.13
N GLU A 235 17.82 -21.10 -23.35
CA GLU A 235 16.69 -21.79 -22.75
C GLU A 235 15.78 -22.39 -23.82
N VAL A 236 15.39 -21.61 -24.83
CA VAL A 236 14.61 -22.09 -25.98
C VAL A 236 15.34 -23.22 -26.72
N MET A 237 16.65 -23.06 -26.96
CA MET A 237 17.48 -24.09 -27.59
C MET A 237 17.44 -25.40 -26.80
N MET A 238 17.61 -25.34 -25.48
CA MET A 238 17.59 -26.52 -24.60
C MET A 238 16.19 -27.14 -24.53
N LEU A 239 15.13 -26.34 -24.54
CA LEU A 239 13.75 -26.84 -24.57
C LEU A 239 13.46 -27.61 -25.86
N LEU A 240 13.80 -27.03 -27.03
CA LEU A 240 13.65 -27.70 -28.32
C LEU A 240 14.49 -28.98 -28.41
N ARG A 241 15.72 -28.93 -27.88
CA ARG A 241 16.64 -30.07 -27.90
C ARG A 241 16.18 -31.23 -27.01
N ARG A 242 15.59 -30.94 -25.84
CA ARG A 242 15.03 -31.96 -24.95
C ARG A 242 13.69 -32.47 -25.47
N ASN A 243 12.84 -31.55 -25.95
CA ASN A 243 11.47 -31.82 -26.37
C ASN A 243 11.25 -31.28 -27.80
N PRO A 244 11.57 -32.04 -28.85
CA PRO A 244 11.46 -31.56 -30.24
C PRO A 244 10.04 -31.17 -30.68
N ASN A 245 9.02 -31.82 -30.11
CA ASN A 245 7.61 -31.62 -30.47
C ASN A 245 6.90 -30.58 -29.55
N ILE A 246 7.65 -29.71 -28.88
CA ILE A 246 7.08 -28.66 -28.04
C ILE A 246 6.24 -27.67 -28.88
N ASP A 247 5.09 -27.25 -28.35
CA ASP A 247 4.24 -26.28 -29.03
C ASP A 247 4.97 -24.93 -29.18
N ARG A 248 5.10 -24.50 -30.43
CA ARG A 248 5.79 -23.27 -30.83
C ARG A 248 5.06 -22.05 -30.30
N ASN A 249 3.73 -22.08 -30.23
CA ASN A 249 2.91 -20.97 -29.74
C ASN A 249 3.23 -20.65 -28.27
N ILE A 250 3.42 -21.70 -27.46
CA ILE A 250 3.81 -21.57 -26.05
C ILE A 250 5.19 -20.90 -25.94
N LEU A 251 6.14 -21.27 -26.81
CA LEU A 251 7.46 -20.65 -26.83
C LEU A 251 7.40 -19.18 -27.26
N HIS A 252 6.60 -18.83 -28.27
CA HIS A 252 6.43 -17.44 -28.71
C HIS A 252 5.81 -16.56 -27.63
N SER A 253 4.79 -17.07 -26.93
CA SER A 253 4.16 -16.36 -25.81
C SER A 253 5.15 -16.11 -24.66
N LYS A 254 6.00 -17.10 -24.34
CA LYS A 254 6.93 -17.01 -23.22
C LYS A 254 8.19 -16.21 -23.55
N TYR A 255 8.69 -16.31 -24.78
CA TYR A 255 9.95 -15.68 -25.22
C TYR A 255 9.76 -14.81 -26.47
N PRO A 256 9.06 -13.67 -26.36
CA PRO A 256 8.76 -12.82 -27.52
C PRO A 256 10.00 -12.20 -28.20
N ASN A 257 11.12 -12.12 -27.48
CA ASN A 257 12.37 -11.52 -27.97
C ASN A 257 13.25 -12.49 -28.78
N VAL A 258 12.89 -13.77 -28.86
CA VAL A 258 13.66 -14.82 -29.55
C VAL A 258 12.91 -15.23 -30.80
N ASN A 259 13.57 -15.22 -31.95
CA ASN A 259 13.00 -15.76 -33.19
C ASN A 259 13.11 -17.30 -33.14
N ILE A 260 11.99 -17.97 -32.87
CA ILE A 260 11.90 -19.42 -32.66
C ILE A 260 11.92 -20.19 -33.98
N ASP A 261 11.29 -19.66 -35.02
CA ASP A 261 11.28 -20.30 -36.36
C ASP A 261 12.71 -20.48 -36.88
N LYS A 262 13.53 -19.43 -36.74
CA LYS A 262 14.97 -19.49 -37.06
C LYS A 262 15.75 -20.46 -36.17
N MET A 263 15.28 -20.73 -34.95
CA MET A 263 15.93 -21.66 -34.04
C MET A 263 15.64 -23.11 -34.43
N VAL A 264 14.40 -23.43 -34.79
CA VAL A 264 14.00 -24.79 -35.18
C VAL A 264 14.76 -25.25 -36.44
N SER A 265 15.05 -24.33 -37.36
CA SER A 265 15.88 -24.63 -38.54
C SER A 265 17.36 -24.83 -38.23
N ASP A 266 17.84 -24.42 -37.05
CA ASP A 266 19.25 -24.49 -36.67
C ASP A 266 19.59 -25.89 -36.11
N ASP A 267 20.62 -26.54 -36.65
CA ASP A 267 21.09 -27.88 -36.22
C ASP A 267 21.43 -27.92 -34.72
N LYS A 268 21.73 -26.77 -34.12
CA LYS A 268 21.99 -26.64 -32.67
C LYS A 268 20.80 -26.96 -31.77
N THR A 269 19.58 -26.86 -32.29
CA THR A 269 18.36 -27.22 -31.54
C THR A 269 18.01 -28.69 -31.67
N ARG A 270 18.70 -29.42 -32.54
CA ARG A 270 18.45 -30.82 -32.82
C ARG A 270 19.07 -31.72 -31.74
N GLY A 271 18.34 -32.76 -31.36
CA GLY A 271 18.87 -33.80 -30.48
C GLY A 271 20.01 -34.58 -31.16
N HIS A 272 21.06 -34.93 -30.41
CA HIS A 272 22.21 -35.68 -30.95
C HIS A 272 21.86 -37.06 -31.52
N TYR A 273 20.70 -37.61 -31.16
CA TYR A 273 20.21 -38.90 -31.62
C TYR A 273 19.58 -38.86 -33.02
N LEU A 274 19.41 -37.68 -33.63
CA LEU A 274 18.86 -37.55 -34.98
C LEU A 274 20.00 -37.49 -36.02
N PRO A 275 19.93 -38.23 -37.14
CA PRO A 275 20.95 -38.23 -38.21
C PRO A 275 20.95 -36.88 -38.93
N LYS A 276 22.12 -36.26 -39.15
CA LYS A 276 22.20 -34.96 -39.84
C LYS A 276 21.48 -35.05 -41.19
N ILE A 277 20.57 -34.13 -41.45
CA ILE A 277 19.95 -34.01 -42.77
C ILE A 277 21.05 -33.41 -43.64
N GLU A 278 21.66 -34.23 -44.48
CA GLU A 278 22.54 -33.74 -45.54
C GLU A 278 21.68 -32.90 -46.49
N GLY A 279 21.97 -31.60 -46.53
CA GLY A 279 21.36 -30.64 -47.44
C GLY A 279 22.42 -30.10 -48.38
#